data_AF-A0A849SYG8-F1
#
_entry.id   AF-A0A849SYG8-F1
#
_cell.length_a   1.000
_cell.length_b   1.000
_cell.length_c   1.000
_cell.angle_alpha   90.00
_cell.angle_beta   90.00
_cell.angle_gamma   90.00
#
_symmetry.space_group_name_H-M   'P 1'
#
loop_
_entity.id
_entity.type
_entity.pdbx_description
1 polymer ?
#
loop_
_entity_poly.entity_id
_entity_poly.type
_entity_poly.pdbx_seq_one_letter_code
_entity_poly.pdbx_strand_id
1 'polypeptide(L)' 'MSHEIASQIPDGVLQEIARALEQLRYGSIEIVVHEGKVTQIERREKIRFGPEQQKLEQQRIKPAASSTVAKH' A
#
# COMPACT_ATOMS: atom_id res chain seq x y z
N MET A 1 -38.30 1.18 10.23
CA MET A 1 -37.83 0.59 8.96
C MET A 1 -36.31 0.64 8.96
N SER A 2 -35.71 -0.24 9.76
CA SER A 2 -34.27 -0.47 9.80
C SER A 2 -33.95 -1.26 8.54
N HIS A 3 -33.15 -0.70 7.64
CA HIS A 3 -32.86 -1.36 6.37
C HIS A 3 -32.10 -2.66 6.67
N GLU A 4 -32.73 -3.78 6.35
CA GLU A 4 -32.16 -5.12 6.37
C GLU A 4 -31.18 -5.23 5.18
N ILE A 5 -30.01 -4.58 5.30
CA ILE A 5 -28.91 -4.65 4.32
C ILE A 5 -28.19 -6.03 4.39
N ALA A 6 -28.57 -6.88 5.34
CA ALA A 6 -27.84 -8.09 5.68
C ALA A 6 -27.96 -9.24 4.66
N SER A 7 -28.77 -9.11 3.62
CA SER A 7 -29.20 -10.28 2.83
C SER A 7 -28.73 -10.30 1.37
N GLN A 8 -27.85 -9.39 0.93
CA GLN A 8 -27.53 -9.27 -0.50
C GLN A 8 -26.05 -9.35 -0.89
N ILE A 9 -25.11 -9.38 0.06
CA ILE A 9 -23.68 -9.56 -0.26
C ILE A 9 -23.28 -10.98 0.15
N PRO A 10 -22.81 -11.83 -0.77
CA PRO A 10 -22.35 -13.18 -0.43
C PRO A 10 -21.23 -13.15 0.62
N ASP A 11 -21.27 -14.07 1.58
CA ASP A 11 -20.28 -14.12 2.67
C ASP A 11 -18.84 -14.19 2.16
N GLY A 12 -18.60 -14.87 1.03
CA GLY A 12 -17.27 -14.96 0.41
C GLY A 12 -16.73 -13.60 -0.06
N VAL A 13 -17.61 -12.68 -0.48
CA VAL A 13 -17.21 -11.32 -0.87
C VAL A 13 -16.78 -10.52 0.36
N LEU A 14 -17.56 -10.61 1.44
CA LEU A 14 -17.22 -9.93 2.69
C LEU A 14 -15.89 -10.43 3.27
N GLN A 15 -15.67 -11.75 3.23
CA GLN A 15 -14.43 -12.35 3.68
C GLN A 15 -13.22 -11.89 2.85
N GLU A 16 -13.36 -11.79 1.52
CA GLU A 16 -12.25 -11.35 0.67
C GLU A 16 -11.95 -9.86 0.85
N ILE A 17 -12.97 -9.01 1.08
CA ILE A 17 -12.77 -7.60 1.43
C ILE A 17 -12.04 -7.48 2.77
N ALA A 18 -12.46 -8.25 3.79
CA ALA A 18 -11.81 -8.23 5.10
C ALA A 18 -10.33 -8.65 4.99
N ARG A 19 -10.06 -9.74 4.28
CA ARG A 19 -8.69 -10.21 4.00
C ARG A 19 -7.88 -9.17 3.23
N ALA A 20 -8.47 -8.52 2.24
CA ALA A 20 -7.83 -7.48 1.46
C ALA A 20 -7.42 -6.28 2.33
N LEU A 21 -8.27 -5.89 3.29
CA LEU A 21 -7.98 -4.83 4.26
C LEU A 21 -6.89 -5.23 5.25
N GLU A 22 -6.91 -6.44 5.80
CA GLU A 22 -5.89 -6.93 6.72
C GLU A 22 -4.48 -6.95 6.11
N GLN A 23 -4.40 -7.25 4.81
CA GLN A 23 -3.12 -7.33 4.09
C GLN A 23 -2.63 -5.97 3.57
N LEU A 24 -3.51 -4.97 3.47
CA LEU A 24 -3.17 -3.68 2.88
C LEU A 24 -2.61 -2.74 3.94
N ARG A 25 -1.29 -2.54 3.92
CA ARG A 25 -0.62 -1.57 4.82
C ARG A 25 -0.88 -0.12 4.40
N TYR A 26 -0.86 0.13 3.09
CA TYR A 26 -1.07 1.45 2.49
C TYR A 26 -1.61 1.26 1.07
N GLY A 27 -2.47 2.16 0.62
CA GLY A 27 -3.03 2.10 -0.74
C GLY A 27 -4.55 2.26 -0.77
N SER A 28 -5.18 1.62 -1.75
CA SER A 28 -6.62 1.63 -1.96
C SER A 28 -7.14 0.26 -2.38
N ILE A 29 -8.38 -0.05 -2.00
CA ILE A 29 -9.14 -1.18 -2.51
C ILE A 29 -10.24 -0.63 -3.40
N GLU A 30 -10.40 -1.20 -4.60
CA GLU A 30 -11.43 -0.85 -5.56
C GLU A 30 -12.36 -2.04 -5.78
N ILE A 31 -13.66 -1.84 -5.61
CA ILE A 31 -14.69 -2.88 -5.77
C ILE A 31 -15.52 -2.53 -7.00
N VAL A 32 -15.61 -3.45 -7.95
CA VAL A 32 -16.42 -3.28 -9.15
C VAL A 32 -17.70 -4.09 -9.00
N VAL A 33 -18.82 -3.42 -9.21
CA VAL A 33 -20.16 -4.00 -9.13
C VAL A 33 -20.80 -3.93 -10.51
N HIS A 34 -21.33 -5.06 -10.97
CA HIS A 34 -22.14 -5.15 -12.18
C HIS A 34 -23.44 -5.89 -11.84
N GLU A 35 -24.58 -5.36 -12.30
CA GLU A 35 -25.91 -5.95 -12.03
C GLU A 35 -26.18 -6.24 -10.54
N GLY A 36 -25.73 -5.35 -9.65
CA GLY A 36 -25.89 -5.51 -8.20
C GLY A 36 -25.00 -6.59 -7.57
N LYS A 37 -24.09 -7.21 -8.33
CA LYS A 37 -23.16 -8.23 -7.85
C LYS A 37 -21.73 -7.72 -7.93
N VAL A 38 -20.94 -8.00 -6.90
CA VAL A 38 -19.50 -7.74 -6.92
C VAL A 38 -18.86 -8.68 -7.94
N THR A 39 -18.23 -8.12 -8.96
CA THR A 39 -17.52 -8.86 -10.01
C THR A 39 -16.02 -8.80 -9.84
N GLN A 40 -15.51 -7.77 -9.14
CA GLN A 40 -14.08 -7.58 -8.94
C GLN A 40 -13.75 -6.92 -7.62
N ILE A 41 -12.62 -7.32 -7.03
CA ILE A 41 -11.97 -6.66 -5.91
C ILE A 41 -10.49 -6.48 -6.27
N GLU A 42 -10.06 -5.24 -6.47
CA GLU A 42 -8.67 -4.89 -6.74
C GLU A 42 -8.00 -4.24 -5.54
N ARG A 43 -6.71 -4.51 -5.35
CA ARG A 43 -5.86 -3.86 -4.35
C ARG A 43 -4.74 -3.11 -5.06
N ARG A 44 -4.55 -1.84 -4.71
CA ARG A 44 -3.51 -1.00 -5.29
C ARG A 44 -2.69 -0.37 -4.18
N GLU A 45 -1.38 -0.62 -4.20
CA GLU A 45 -0.43 0.00 -3.30
C GLU A 45 0.36 1.07 -4.06
N LYS A 46 0.47 2.28 -3.49
CA LYS A 46 1.24 3.36 -4.09
C LYS A 46 2.53 3.56 -3.31
N ILE A 47 3.60 2.96 -3.81
CA ILE A 47 4.95 3.16 -3.30
C ILE A 47 5.50 4.46 -3.92
N ARG A 48 5.88 5.42 -3.08
CA ARG A 48 6.56 6.64 -3.52
C ARG A 48 8.04 6.49 -3.26
N PHE A 49 8.84 6.40 -4.33
CA PHE A 49 10.29 6.54 -4.22
C PHE A 49 10.61 8.03 -4.18
N GLY A 50 10.74 8.59 -2.97
CA GLY A 50 11.17 9.97 -2.79
C GLY A 50 12.69 10.13 -2.97
N PRO A 51 13.18 11.36 -3.23
CA PRO A 51 14.63 11.65 -3.29
C PRO A 51 15.36 11.36 -1.96
N GLU A 52 14.64 11.23 -0.84
CA GLU A 52 15.22 10.90 0.45
C GLU A 52 15.76 9.47 0.53
N GLN A 53 15.15 8.52 -0.19
CA GLN A 53 15.67 7.14 -0.25
C GLN A 53 16.98 7.07 -1.04
N GLN A 54 17.08 7.83 -2.14
CA GLN A 54 18.34 7.98 -2.88
C GLN A 54 19.43 8.67 -2.04
N LYS A 55 19.06 9.69 -1.25
CA LYS A 55 19.99 10.40 -0.36
C LYS A 55 20.49 9.53 0.80
N LEU A 56 19.68 8.61 1.31
CA LEU A 56 20.07 7.66 2.36
C LEU A 56 20.96 6.52 1.84
N GLU A 57 20.72 6.03 0.62
CA GLU A 57 21.60 5.04 -0.02
C GLU A 57 22.96 5.63 -0.40
N GLN A 58 23.01 6.80 -1.05
CA GLN A 58 24.25 7.46 -1.49
C GLN A 58 25.17 7.90 -0.34
N GLN A 59 24.64 8.02 0.88
CA GLN A 59 25.43 8.29 2.09
C GLN A 59 26.01 7.02 2.73
N ARG A 60 25.46 5.83 2.44
CA ARG A 60 25.96 4.55 2.97
C ARG A 60 27.09 3.95 2.13
N ILE A 61 27.20 4.32 0.85
CA ILE A 61 28.24 3.84 -0.07
C ILE A 61 29.50 4.73 -0.13
N LYS A 62 29.59 5.82 0.65
CA LYS A 62 30.86 6.57 0.75
C LYS A 62 31.78 5.87 1.76
N PRO A 63 32.95 5.31 1.35
CA PRO A 63 33.93 4.87 2.32
C PRO A 63 34.43 6.09 3.10
N ALA A 64 34.47 5.96 4.41
CA ALA A 64 35.12 6.89 5.31
C ALA A 64 36.63 6.88 5.06
N ALA A 65 37.09 7.57 4.01
CA ALA A 65 38.50 7.76 3.72
C ALA A 65 38.72 9.08 2.98
N SER A 66 38.69 10.18 3.73
CA SER A 66 39.69 11.24 3.58
C SER A 66 39.52 12.21 4.76
N SER A 67 40.08 11.82 5.89
CA SER A 67 40.57 12.78 6.86
C SER A 67 42.10 12.83 6.72
N THR A 68 42.66 13.99 7.06
CA THR A 68 44.11 14.32 7.17
C THR A 68 44.76 14.73 5.83
N VAL A 69 45.51 15.84 5.67
CA VAL A 69 46.35 16.64 6.58
C VAL A 69 46.63 18.04 5.95
N ALA A 70 46.95 19.03 6.82
CA ALA A 70 47.84 20.19 6.61
C ALA A 70 47.30 21.39 5.79
N LYS A 71 46.98 22.55 6.40
CA LYS A 71 47.92 23.60 6.88
C LYS A 71 49.04 23.91 5.88
N HIS A 72 49.02 25.09 5.24
CA HIS A 72 49.90 26.24 5.48
C HIS A 72 49.37 27.44 4.69
#